data_AF-A3ZXU9-F1
#
_entry.id   AF-A3ZXU9-F1
#
_cell.length_a   1.000
_cell.length_b   1.000
_cell.length_c   1.000
_cell.angle_alpha   90.00
_cell.angle_beta   90.00
_cell.angle_gamma   90.00
#
_symmetry.space_group_name_H-M   'P 1'
#
loop_
_entity.id
_entity.type
_entity.pdbx_description
1 polymer ?
#
loop_
_entity_poly.entity_id
_entity_poly.type
_entity_poly.pdbx_seq_one_letter_code
_entity_poly.pdbx_strand_id
1 'polypeptide(L)'
;MTEPDHNPFASPPIEDEDPADAPLIDGDRIGRWLALPMISGALNGAGVIGIVGFSLVCLFYLSVGALGEFVYSSGGRTALGAQLLQLSLFGGLFGGMSGLCHGSLAFTLRNARRQRTTIAVLGYVFPLVILGGPILYILPLQQGLPLIWKLSAGAAFCLGCLLIGWRMNGNIHKYLLSRLESESRKA
;
A
#
# COMPACT_ATOMS: atom_id res chain seq x y z
N MET A 1 53.55 16.91 -6.08
CA MET A 1 53.46 15.49 -6.49
C MET A 1 53.65 14.69 -5.22
N THR A 2 52.61 14.13 -4.62
CA THR A 2 52.00 12.87 -5.06
C THR A 2 50.48 12.87 -4.93
N GLU A 3 49.81 12.37 -5.95
CA GLU A 3 48.37 12.11 -6.00
C GLU A 3 47.97 11.04 -4.96
N PRO A 4 46.77 11.09 -4.39
CA PRO A 4 46.29 10.01 -3.54
C PRO A 4 45.95 8.80 -4.43
N ASP A 5 46.63 7.69 -4.12
CA ASP A 5 46.43 6.31 -4.59
C ASP A 5 45.13 6.06 -5.37
N HIS A 6 45.22 6.17 -6.70
CA HIS A 6 44.28 5.51 -7.60
C HIS A 6 44.53 4.01 -7.52
N ASN A 7 43.79 3.32 -6.64
CA ASN A 7 43.73 1.87 -6.64
C ASN A 7 43.17 1.40 -8.01
N PRO A 8 43.96 0.73 -8.86
CA PRO A 8 43.53 0.30 -10.19
C PRO A 8 42.59 -0.92 -10.16
N PHE A 9 42.37 -1.49 -8.97
CA PHE A 9 41.43 -2.59 -8.72
C PHE A 9 40.20 -2.17 -7.91
N ALA A 10 40.06 -0.89 -7.59
CA ALA A 10 38.78 -0.39 -7.12
C ALA A 10 37.82 -0.49 -8.30
N SER A 11 36.91 -1.47 -8.23
CA SER A 11 35.74 -1.51 -9.10
C SER A 11 35.14 -0.10 -9.09
N PRO A 12 34.75 0.49 -10.24
CA PRO A 12 34.01 1.73 -10.21
C PRO A 12 32.88 1.57 -9.20
N PRO A 13 32.57 2.58 -8.37
CA PRO A 13 31.46 2.49 -7.45
C PRO A 13 30.29 1.96 -8.27
N ILE A 14 29.84 0.75 -7.92
CA ILE A 14 28.67 0.16 -8.54
C ILE A 14 27.57 1.10 -8.06
N GLU A 15 27.26 2.10 -8.88
CA GLU A 15 25.96 2.72 -8.86
C GLU A 15 25.02 1.54 -9.13
N ASP A 16 24.54 0.94 -8.05
CA ASP A 16 23.33 0.13 -8.07
C ASP A 16 22.19 1.08 -8.46
N GLU A 17 22.24 1.62 -9.68
CA GLU A 17 21.05 2.02 -10.40
C GLU A 17 20.31 0.71 -10.64
N ASP A 18 19.50 0.34 -9.64
CA ASP A 18 18.42 -0.62 -9.80
C ASP A 18 17.82 -0.34 -11.19
N PRO A 19 17.63 -1.29 -12.11
CA PRO A 19 17.03 -0.98 -13.41
C PRO A 19 15.61 -0.37 -13.29
N ALA A 20 15.02 -0.36 -12.08
CA ALA A 20 13.86 0.46 -11.70
C ALA A 20 14.15 1.97 -11.48
N ASP A 21 15.40 2.35 -11.25
CA ASP A 21 15.93 3.71 -11.17
C ASP A 21 16.26 4.30 -12.54
N ALA A 22 16.16 3.50 -13.62
CA ALA A 22 16.20 4.03 -14.98
C ALA A 22 15.28 5.26 -15.11
N PRO A 23 15.76 6.35 -15.73
CA PRO A 23 14.99 7.57 -15.84
C PRO A 23 13.78 7.32 -16.73
N LEU A 24 12.62 7.09 -16.14
CA LEU A 24 11.33 7.26 -16.82
C LEU A 24 11.28 8.73 -17.30
N ILE A 25 11.50 8.91 -18.60
CA ILE A 25 11.84 10.13 -19.36
C ILE A 25 10.84 11.32 -19.22
N ASP A 26 9.77 11.17 -18.44
CA ASP A 26 8.67 12.15 -18.33
C ASP A 26 8.29 12.48 -16.87
N GLY A 27 9.14 13.22 -16.15
CA GLY A 27 8.92 13.60 -14.73
C GLY A 27 7.68 14.49 -14.47
N ASP A 28 7.18 15.20 -15.49
CA ASP A 28 6.17 16.25 -15.32
C ASP A 28 4.74 15.86 -15.75
N ARG A 29 4.55 14.63 -16.26
CA ARG A 29 3.23 14.18 -16.70
C ARG A 29 2.37 13.81 -15.50
N ILE A 30 1.25 14.51 -15.33
CA ILE A 30 0.23 14.22 -14.29
C ILE A 30 -0.16 12.74 -14.24
N GLY A 31 -0.19 12.07 -15.40
CA GLY A 31 -0.49 10.64 -15.50
C GLY A 31 0.43 9.75 -14.65
N ARG A 32 1.71 10.09 -14.49
CA ARG A 32 2.65 9.32 -13.64
C ARG A 32 2.33 9.49 -12.16
N TRP A 33 2.01 10.71 -11.75
CA TRP A 33 1.65 11.06 -10.38
C TRP A 33 0.32 10.43 -9.95
N LEU A 34 -0.54 10.10 -10.91
CA LEU A 34 -1.82 9.42 -10.66
C LEU A 34 -1.68 7.90 -10.77
N ALA A 35 -1.09 7.40 -11.86
CA ALA A 35 -1.05 5.97 -12.16
C ALA A 35 -0.19 5.17 -11.18
N LEU A 36 0.98 5.68 -10.79
CA LEU A 36 1.88 4.94 -9.91
C LEU A 36 1.29 4.77 -8.50
N PRO A 37 0.76 5.83 -7.83
CA PRO A 37 0.03 5.67 -6.59
C PRO A 37 -1.26 4.85 -6.72
N MET A 38 -2.00 4.97 -7.83
CA MET A 38 -3.21 4.16 -8.07
C MET A 38 -2.89 2.67 -8.16
N ILE A 39 -1.97 2.28 -9.04
CA ILE A 39 -1.60 0.86 -9.25
C ILE A 39 -0.96 0.31 -7.98
N SER A 40 -0.07 1.09 -7.34
CA SER A 40 0.53 0.70 -6.07
C SER A 40 -0.51 0.53 -4.97
N GLY A 41 -1.46 1.46 -4.86
CA GLY A 41 -2.56 1.38 -3.91
C GLY A 41 -3.46 0.18 -4.17
N ALA A 42 -3.77 -0.13 -5.43
CA ALA A 42 -4.58 -1.28 -5.80
C ALA A 42 -3.89 -2.61 -5.50
N LEU A 43 -2.62 -2.76 -5.87
CA LEU A 43 -1.87 -4.00 -5.60
C LEU A 43 -1.62 -4.21 -4.11
N ASN A 44 -1.19 -3.17 -3.39
CA ASN A 44 -1.00 -3.26 -1.94
C ASN A 44 -2.34 -3.47 -1.21
N GLY A 45 -3.39 -2.79 -1.65
CA GLY A 45 -4.74 -2.95 -1.11
C GLY A 45 -5.26 -4.37 -1.27
N ALA A 46 -5.19 -4.93 -2.48
CA ALA A 46 -5.62 -6.30 -2.75
C ALA A 46 -4.82 -7.33 -1.94
N GLY A 47 -3.49 -7.20 -1.94
CA GLY A 47 -2.62 -8.12 -1.20
C GLY A 47 -2.80 -8.04 0.32
N VAL A 48 -2.75 -6.84 0.90
CA VAL A 48 -2.82 -6.66 2.36
C VAL A 48 -4.20 -7.03 2.90
N ILE A 49 -5.28 -6.56 2.26
CA ILE A 49 -6.65 -6.87 2.72
C ILE A 49 -6.97 -8.35 2.50
N GLY A 50 -6.52 -8.94 1.39
CA GLY A 50 -6.67 -10.37 1.14
C GLY A 50 -5.97 -11.23 2.21
N ILE A 51 -4.71 -10.93 2.53
CA ILE A 51 -3.93 -11.67 3.53
C ILE A 51 -4.52 -11.47 4.93
N VAL A 52 -4.80 -10.24 5.34
CA VAL A 52 -5.40 -9.94 6.67
C VAL A 52 -6.75 -10.63 6.81
N GLY A 53 -7.60 -10.53 5.77
CA GLY A 53 -8.89 -11.19 5.73
C GLY A 53 -8.77 -12.72 5.84
N PHE A 54 -7.85 -13.32 5.07
CA PHE A 54 -7.57 -14.74 5.14
C PHE A 54 -7.13 -15.17 6.55
N SER A 55 -6.18 -14.47 7.15
CA SER A 55 -5.70 -14.78 8.51
C SER A 55 -6.82 -14.71 9.53
N LEU A 56 -7.69 -13.69 9.47
CA LEU A 56 -8.82 -13.54 10.38
C LEU A 56 -9.85 -14.66 10.20
N VAL A 57 -10.17 -15.02 8.96
CA VAL A 57 -11.10 -16.11 8.64
C VAL A 57 -10.56 -17.45 9.14
N CYS A 58 -9.27 -17.74 8.91
CA CYS A 58 -8.63 -18.95 9.41
C CYS A 58 -8.61 -19.01 10.94
N LEU A 59 -8.26 -17.91 11.61
CA LEU A 59 -8.26 -17.84 13.08
C LEU A 59 -9.66 -18.05 13.66
N PHE A 60 -10.67 -17.44 13.04
CA PHE A 60 -12.06 -17.62 13.45
C PHE A 60 -12.49 -19.09 13.32
N TYR A 61 -12.33 -19.70 12.15
CA TYR A 61 -12.75 -21.08 11.92
C TYR A 61 -11.93 -22.11 12.71
N LEU A 62 -10.67 -21.82 13.01
CA LEU A 62 -9.87 -22.61 13.94
C LEU A 62 -10.47 -22.56 15.35
N SER A 63 -10.85 -21.36 15.82
CA SER A 63 -11.39 -21.17 17.18
C SER A 63 -12.72 -21.87 17.44
N VAL A 64 -13.54 -22.08 16.40
CA VAL A 64 -14.83 -22.78 16.48
C VAL A 64 -14.74 -24.27 16.07
N GLY A 65 -13.54 -24.78 15.77
CA GLY A 65 -13.34 -26.18 15.38
C GLY A 65 -13.86 -26.56 14.00
N ALA A 66 -14.26 -25.59 13.17
CA ALA A 66 -14.89 -25.83 11.86
C ALA A 66 -13.91 -25.72 10.67
N LEU A 67 -12.62 -25.46 10.93
CA LEU A 67 -11.63 -25.27 9.86
C LEU A 67 -11.55 -26.46 8.89
N GLY A 68 -11.69 -27.69 9.40
CA GLY A 68 -11.66 -28.90 8.59
C GLY A 68 -12.76 -28.95 7.52
N GLU A 69 -13.96 -28.45 7.81
CA GLU A 69 -15.08 -28.45 6.87
C GLU A 69 -14.79 -27.58 5.63
N PHE A 70 -14.06 -26.48 5.82
CA PHE A 70 -13.68 -25.57 4.73
C PHE A 70 -12.47 -26.06 3.93
N VAL A 71 -11.52 -26.75 4.58
CA VAL A 71 -10.29 -27.22 3.94
C VAL A 71 -10.51 -28.53 3.17
N TYR A 72 -11.28 -29.46 3.74
CA TYR A 72 -11.41 -30.81 3.20
C TYR A 72 -12.58 -30.94 2.20
N SER A 73 -13.62 -30.11 2.30
CA SER A 73 -14.72 -30.12 1.33
C SER A 73 -14.46 -29.23 0.11
N SER A 74 -14.80 -29.71 -1.09
CA SER A 74 -14.68 -28.92 -2.33
C SER A 74 -15.57 -27.66 -2.32
N GLY A 75 -16.77 -27.78 -1.73
CA GLY A 75 -17.71 -26.66 -1.57
C GLY A 75 -17.17 -25.58 -0.63
N GLY A 76 -16.60 -25.98 0.51
CA GLY A 76 -15.99 -25.07 1.47
C GLY A 76 -14.80 -24.30 0.90
N ARG A 77 -13.92 -24.97 0.15
CA ARG A 77 -12.79 -24.33 -0.53
C ARG A 77 -13.23 -23.27 -1.55
N THR A 78 -14.25 -23.58 -2.34
CA THR A 78 -14.78 -22.64 -3.35
C THR A 78 -15.41 -21.42 -2.69
N ALA A 79 -16.20 -21.61 -1.63
CA ALA A 79 -16.82 -20.50 -0.89
C ALA A 79 -15.77 -19.60 -0.23
N LEU A 80 -14.75 -20.19 0.40
CA LEU A 80 -13.65 -19.46 1.01
C LEU A 80 -12.84 -18.70 -0.06
N GLY A 81 -12.54 -19.34 -1.19
CA GLY A 81 -11.89 -18.68 -2.32
C GLY A 81 -12.68 -17.48 -2.87
N ALA A 82 -14.00 -17.61 -3.00
CA ALA A 82 -14.86 -16.52 -3.45
C ALA A 82 -14.86 -15.34 -2.45
N GLN A 83 -14.92 -15.61 -1.15
CA GLN A 83 -14.86 -14.57 -0.11
C GLN A 83 -13.50 -13.84 -0.10
N LEU A 84 -12.40 -14.58 -0.25
CA LEU A 84 -11.06 -13.99 -0.35
C LEU A 84 -10.90 -13.15 -1.61
N LEU A 85 -11.43 -13.61 -2.74
CA LEU A 85 -11.43 -12.84 -3.97
C LEU A 85 -12.21 -11.54 -3.80
N GLN A 86 -13.39 -11.58 -3.18
CA GLN A 86 -14.19 -10.39 -2.88
C GLN A 86 -13.43 -9.41 -1.98
N LEU A 87 -12.78 -9.87 -0.92
CA LEU A 87 -11.96 -9.04 -0.05
C LEU A 87 -10.76 -8.42 -0.78
N SER A 88 -10.12 -9.19 -1.65
CA SER A 88 -8.98 -8.73 -2.44
C SER A 88 -9.40 -7.70 -3.49
N LEU A 89 -10.55 -7.89 -4.15
CA LEU A 89 -11.13 -6.93 -5.09
C LEU A 89 -11.55 -5.64 -4.37
N PHE A 90 -12.18 -5.75 -3.21
CA PHE A 90 -12.51 -4.62 -2.35
C PHE A 90 -11.23 -3.84 -1.98
N GLY A 91 -10.21 -4.54 -1.47
CA GLY A 91 -8.91 -3.96 -1.14
C GLY A 91 -8.27 -3.27 -2.34
N GLY A 92 -8.34 -3.87 -3.53
CA GLY A 92 -7.78 -3.32 -4.76
C GLY A 92 -8.50 -2.06 -5.23
N LEU A 93 -9.84 -2.05 -5.23
CA LEU A 93 -10.63 -0.90 -5.68
C LEU A 93 -10.43 0.30 -4.74
N PHE A 94 -10.64 0.12 -3.45
CA PHE A 94 -10.54 1.21 -2.47
C PHE A 94 -9.08 1.61 -2.21
N GLY A 95 -8.14 0.67 -2.30
CA GLY A 95 -6.70 0.95 -2.31
C GLY A 95 -6.29 1.79 -3.52
N GLY A 96 -6.81 1.48 -4.71
CA GLY A 96 -6.59 2.26 -5.93
C GLY A 96 -7.17 3.68 -5.85
N MET A 97 -8.39 3.83 -5.31
CA MET A 97 -9.01 5.14 -5.05
C MET A 97 -8.19 5.97 -4.06
N SER A 98 -7.73 5.37 -2.96
CA SER A 98 -6.81 6.01 -2.02
C SER A 98 -5.50 6.43 -2.70
N GLY A 99 -4.96 5.56 -3.55
CA GLY A 99 -3.83 5.81 -4.43
C GLY A 99 -3.99 7.08 -5.25
N LEU A 100 -5.12 7.18 -5.98
CA LEU A 100 -5.46 8.33 -6.80
C LEU A 100 -5.59 9.62 -6.00
N CYS A 101 -6.29 9.59 -4.86
CA CYS A 101 -6.43 10.78 -4.00
C CYS A 101 -5.07 11.28 -3.51
N HIS A 102 -4.22 10.35 -3.05
CA HIS A 102 -2.89 10.70 -2.56
C HIS A 102 -1.99 11.22 -3.69
N GLY A 103 -1.97 10.55 -4.84
CA GLY A 103 -1.20 10.97 -6.01
C GLY A 103 -1.61 12.35 -6.53
N SER A 104 -2.92 12.62 -6.57
CA SER A 104 -3.46 13.93 -6.97
C SER A 104 -2.99 15.04 -6.02
N LEU A 105 -3.13 14.81 -4.71
CA LEU A 105 -2.68 15.77 -3.69
C LEU A 105 -1.16 16.00 -3.77
N ALA A 106 -0.38 14.92 -3.89
CA ALA A 106 1.07 15.00 -4.01
C ALA A 106 1.47 15.83 -5.23
N PHE A 107 0.79 15.67 -6.37
CA PHE A 107 1.02 16.48 -7.57
C PHE A 107 0.69 17.96 -7.36
N THR A 108 -0.46 18.27 -6.73
CA THR A 108 -0.85 19.67 -6.47
C THR A 108 0.12 20.37 -5.53
N LEU A 109 0.65 19.66 -4.53
CA LEU A 109 1.55 20.22 -3.52
C LEU A 109 3.04 20.03 -3.85
N ARG A 110 3.39 19.50 -5.03
CA ARG A 110 4.76 19.06 -5.36
C ARG A 110 5.84 20.14 -5.24
N ASN A 111 5.50 21.39 -5.54
CA ASN A 111 6.44 22.53 -5.51
C ASN A 111 6.56 23.17 -4.11
N ALA A 112 5.66 22.85 -3.18
CA ALA A 112 5.64 23.44 -1.85
C ALA A 112 6.44 22.56 -0.87
N ARG A 113 7.77 22.76 -0.77
CA ARG A 113 8.62 21.99 0.18
C ARG A 113 8.09 21.97 1.62
N ARG A 114 7.45 23.06 2.08
CA ARG A 114 6.83 23.15 3.42
C ARG A 114 5.64 22.20 3.62
N GLN A 115 5.02 21.71 2.55
CA GLN A 115 3.82 20.85 2.58
C GLN A 115 4.13 19.36 2.51
N ARG A 116 5.41 18.95 2.58
CA ARG A 116 5.80 17.53 2.52
C ARG A 116 5.22 16.69 3.64
N THR A 117 5.16 17.25 4.85
CA THR A 117 4.51 16.59 5.99
C THR A 117 3.03 16.38 5.73
N THR A 118 2.35 17.35 5.11
CA THR A 118 0.94 17.26 4.73
C THR A 118 0.69 16.12 3.74
N ILE A 119 1.56 15.98 2.72
CA ILE A 119 1.50 14.86 1.78
C ILE A 119 1.63 13.52 2.55
N ALA A 120 2.64 13.41 3.41
CA ALA A 120 2.87 12.19 4.18
C ALA A 120 1.70 11.81 5.10
N VAL A 121 1.17 12.78 5.85
CA VAL A 121 0.02 12.56 6.76
C VAL A 121 -1.22 12.13 5.98
N LEU A 122 -1.53 12.83 4.89
CA LEU A 122 -2.69 12.49 4.06
C LEU A 122 -2.53 11.14 3.36
N GLY A 123 -1.30 10.71 3.07
CA GLY A 123 -1.00 9.37 2.61
C GLY A 123 -1.40 8.24 3.58
N TYR A 124 -1.52 8.52 4.88
CA TYR A 124 -2.09 7.60 5.86
C TYR A 124 -3.59 7.78 6.06
N VAL A 125 -4.08 9.02 5.97
CA VAL A 125 -5.51 9.33 6.16
C VAL A 125 -6.35 8.74 5.03
N PHE A 126 -5.91 8.83 3.76
CA PHE A 126 -6.70 8.32 2.63
C PHE A 126 -6.99 6.82 2.74
N PRO A 127 -6.01 5.92 2.99
CA PRO A 127 -6.31 4.51 3.20
C PRO A 127 -7.23 4.29 4.41
N LEU A 128 -7.00 4.97 5.53
CA LEU A 128 -7.84 4.81 6.73
C LEU A 128 -9.31 5.18 6.48
N VAL A 129 -9.57 6.27 5.75
CA VAL A 129 -10.94 6.73 5.50
C VAL A 129 -11.60 5.94 4.38
N ILE A 130 -10.92 5.77 3.24
CA ILE A 130 -11.49 5.18 2.03
C ILE A 130 -11.61 3.66 2.16
N LEU A 131 -10.61 3.01 2.74
CA LEU A 131 -10.58 1.55 2.90
C LEU A 131 -11.04 1.13 4.31
N GLY A 132 -10.53 1.79 5.35
CA GLY A 132 -10.90 1.48 6.74
C GLY A 132 -12.31 1.92 7.12
N GLY A 133 -12.78 3.07 6.61
CA GLY A 133 -14.10 3.62 6.92
C GLY A 133 -15.26 2.65 6.64
N PRO A 134 -15.39 2.09 5.42
CA PRO A 134 -16.43 1.11 5.11
C PRO A 134 -16.34 -0.15 5.99
N ILE A 135 -15.13 -0.64 6.28
CA ILE A 135 -14.92 -1.81 7.15
C ILE A 135 -15.44 -1.52 8.56
N LEU A 136 -15.05 -0.38 9.14
CA LEU A 136 -15.46 0.04 10.48
C LEU A 136 -16.97 0.33 10.56
N TYR A 137 -17.60 0.73 9.45
CA TYR A 137 -19.05 0.91 9.38
C TYR A 137 -19.81 -0.42 9.31
N ILE A 138 -19.32 -1.40 8.57
CA ILE A 138 -19.99 -2.70 8.37
C ILE A 138 -19.81 -3.61 9.58
N LEU A 139 -18.65 -3.59 10.23
CA LEU A 139 -18.32 -4.50 11.34
C LEU A 139 -19.34 -4.50 12.50
N PRO A 140 -19.82 -3.34 12.99
CA PRO A 140 -20.80 -3.27 14.05
C PRO A 140 -22.14 -3.93 13.66
N LEU A 141 -22.53 -3.84 12.39
CA LEU A 141 -23.79 -4.35 11.84
C LEU A 141 -23.85 -5.89 11.79
N GLN A 142 -22.69 -6.57 11.85
CA GLN A 142 -22.63 -8.03 11.83
C GLN A 142 -23.22 -8.63 13.11
N GLN A 143 -24.35 -9.31 13.01
CA GLN A 143 -24.96 -10.03 14.13
C GLN A 143 -24.25 -11.36 14.39
N GLY A 144 -24.21 -11.82 15.64
CA GLY A 144 -23.63 -13.12 16.01
C GLY A 144 -22.12 -13.16 16.24
N LEU A 145 -21.37 -12.10 15.89
CA LEU A 145 -19.95 -11.99 16.23
C LEU A 145 -19.75 -11.35 17.61
N PRO A 146 -18.97 -11.98 18.52
CA PRO A 146 -18.59 -11.37 19.79
C PRO A 146 -17.87 -10.04 19.59
N LEU A 147 -18.06 -9.09 20.52
CA LEU A 147 -17.45 -7.77 20.44
C LEU A 147 -15.92 -7.84 20.28
N ILE A 148 -15.26 -8.77 20.98
CA ILE A 148 -13.81 -8.94 20.90
C ILE A 148 -13.35 -9.30 19.48
N TRP A 149 -14.10 -10.13 18.75
CA TRP A 149 -13.79 -10.49 17.36
C TRP A 149 -13.97 -9.29 16.43
N LYS A 150 -15.01 -8.49 16.64
CA LYS A 150 -15.20 -7.24 15.91
C LYS A 150 -14.03 -6.28 16.17
N LEU A 151 -13.67 -6.03 17.42
CA LEU A 151 -12.58 -5.12 17.75
C LEU A 151 -11.24 -5.60 17.16
N SER A 152 -10.94 -6.90 17.27
CA SER A 152 -9.72 -7.49 16.71
C SER A 152 -9.68 -7.39 15.18
N ALA A 153 -10.78 -7.70 14.50
CA ALA A 153 -10.87 -7.58 13.04
C ALA A 153 -10.72 -6.11 12.60
N GLY A 154 -11.41 -5.18 13.27
CA GLY A 154 -11.29 -3.75 13.00
C GLY A 154 -9.86 -3.25 13.18
N ALA A 155 -9.20 -3.62 14.28
CA ALA A 155 -7.80 -3.27 14.54
C ALA A 155 -6.84 -3.84 13.47
N ALA A 156 -7.01 -5.11 13.10
CA ALA A 156 -6.20 -5.75 12.06
C ALA A 156 -6.35 -5.06 10.70
N PHE A 157 -7.57 -4.69 10.31
CA PHE A 157 -7.79 -3.95 9.06
C PHE A 157 -7.25 -2.52 9.12
N CYS A 158 -7.37 -1.82 10.25
CA CYS A 158 -6.76 -0.49 10.43
C CYS A 158 -5.22 -0.56 10.32
N LEU A 159 -4.60 -1.57 10.93
CA LEU A 159 -3.15 -1.81 10.78
C LEU A 159 -2.79 -2.10 9.32
N GLY A 160 -3.60 -2.90 8.62
CA GLY A 160 -3.45 -3.11 7.17
C GLY A 160 -3.51 -1.82 6.37
N CYS A 161 -4.45 -0.93 6.68
CA CYS A 161 -4.56 0.39 6.03
C CYS A 161 -3.32 1.25 6.28
N LEU A 162 -2.76 1.22 7.50
CA LEU A 162 -1.51 1.93 7.82
C LEU A 162 -0.31 1.38 7.04
N LEU A 163 -0.22 0.06 6.85
CA LEU A 163 0.82 -0.56 6.03
C LEU A 163 0.71 -0.14 4.56
N ILE A 164 -0.51 -0.07 4.02
CA ILE A 164 -0.76 0.44 2.66
C ILE A 164 -0.31 1.90 2.57
N GLY A 165 -0.71 2.75 3.53
CA GLY A 165 -0.31 4.16 3.59
C GLY A 165 1.21 4.34 3.68
N TRP A 166 1.88 3.53 4.50
CA TRP A 166 3.34 3.53 4.62
C TRP A 166 4.03 3.22 3.29
N ARG A 167 3.59 2.17 2.59
CA ARG A 167 4.15 1.82 1.28
C ARG A 167 3.85 2.87 0.21
N MET A 168 2.64 3.41 0.18
CA MET A 168 2.29 4.48 -0.75
C MET A 168 3.13 5.74 -0.53
N ASN A 169 3.32 6.14 0.73
CA ASN A 169 4.20 7.25 1.10
C ASN A 169 5.64 6.99 0.67
N GLY A 170 6.16 5.78 0.94
CA GLY A 170 7.49 5.36 0.49
C GLY A 170 7.65 5.45 -1.02
N ASN A 171 6.65 5.00 -1.79
CA ASN A 171 6.69 5.04 -3.25
C ASN A 171 6.62 6.46 -3.82
N ILE A 172 5.76 7.33 -3.29
CA ILE A 172 5.69 8.74 -3.72
C ILE A 172 7.00 9.45 -3.38
N HIS A 173 7.57 9.20 -2.20
CA HIS A 173 8.83 9.80 -1.82
C HIS A 173 9.98 9.32 -2.71
N LYS A 174 10.13 8.00 -2.88
CA LYS A 174 11.21 7.37 -3.65
C LYS A 174 11.14 7.70 -5.14
N TYR A 175 9.96 7.68 -5.76
CA TYR A 175 9.82 7.74 -7.22
C TYR A 175 9.40 9.10 -7.77
N LEU A 176 8.84 9.99 -6.94
CA LEU A 176 8.29 11.28 -7.40
C LEU A 176 8.98 12.48 -6.72
N LEU A 177 9.04 12.50 -5.38
CA LEU A 177 9.56 13.66 -4.65
C LEU A 177 11.09 13.76 -4.64
N SER A 178 11.81 12.64 -4.51
CA SER A 178 13.28 12.61 -4.57
C SER A 178 13.81 13.10 -5.93
N ARG A 179 13.07 12.83 -7.01
CA ARG A 179 13.42 13.25 -8.38
C ARG A 179 13.24 14.76 -8.59
N LEU A 180 12.19 15.36 -8.04
CA LEU A 180 12.04 16.82 -8.05
C LEU A 180 13.19 17.54 -7.33
N GLU A 181 13.74 16.93 -6.28
CA GLU A 181 14.90 17.50 -5.59
C GLU A 181 16.19 17.43 -6.39
N SER A 182 16.41 16.35 -7.16
CA SER A 182 17.60 16.21 -7.99
C SER A 182 17.53 17.11 -9.23
N GLU A 183 16.36 17.26 -9.84
CA GLU A 183 16.13 18.20 -10.96
C GLU A 183 16.30 19.66 -10.51
N SER A 184 15.73 20.04 -9.35
CA SER A 184 15.87 21.38 -8.77
C SER A 184 17.31 21.77 -8.40
N ARG A 185 18.24 20.82 -8.24
CA ARG A 185 19.67 21.11 -7.99
C ARG A 185 20.48 21.30 -9.27
N LYS A 186 19.95 20.89 -10.42
CA LYS A 186 20.61 21.00 -11.73
C LYS A 186 20.18 22.23 -12.51
N ALA A 187 19.06 22.86 -12.14
CA ALA A 187 18.57 24.13 -12.66
C ALA A 187 19.08 25.31 -11.81
#